data_AF-A0A9N9RIR4-F1
#
_entry.id   AF-A0A9N9RIR4-F1
#
_cell.length_a   1.000
_cell.length_b   1.000
_cell.length_c   1.000
_cell.angle_alpha   90.00
_cell.angle_beta   90.00
_cell.angle_gamma   90.00
#
_symmetry.space_group_name_H-M   'P 1'
#
loop_
_entity.id
_entity.type
_entity.pdbx_description
1 polymer ?
#
loop_
_entity_poly.entity_id
_entity_poly.type
_entity_poly.pdbx_seq_one_letter_code
_entity_poly.pdbx_strand_id
1 'polypeptide(L)'
;MKIILIFFIFVAVAARVDAKKRCYPLPACGQNEVYSDCGANSCQLTCEKQNNGNFCTAECKAGCICENNYVRDSNGKCVLVKNCPPLLTCLENEYYHPCSTYCEEPTCGNRNGTICGVECQPKCLCMEGFVRSVNTVCINATMCNGSFSWSYN
;
A
#
# COMPACT_ATOMS: atom_id res chain seq x y z
N MET A 1 -0.12 47.18 52.47
CA MET A 1 0.92 46.71 51.52
C MET A 1 1.24 45.21 51.62
N LYS A 2 1.43 44.61 52.80
CA LYS A 2 1.77 43.17 52.94
C LYS A 2 0.71 42.20 52.40
N ILE A 3 -0.58 42.52 52.57
CA ILE A 3 -1.71 41.70 52.09
C ILE A 3 -1.74 41.63 50.54
N ILE A 4 -1.43 42.73 49.87
CA ILE A 4 -1.39 42.83 48.41
C ILE A 4 -0.27 41.94 47.85
N LEU A 5 0.92 41.96 48.50
CA LEU A 5 2.04 41.08 48.17
C LEU A 5 1.69 39.60 48.31
N ILE A 6 1.00 39.21 49.39
CA ILE A 6 0.55 37.82 49.61
C ILE A 6 -0.42 37.38 48.52
N PHE A 7 -1.34 38.26 48.11
CA PHE A 7 -2.29 37.98 47.05
C PHE A 7 -1.60 37.74 45.70
N PHE A 8 -0.62 38.58 45.35
CA PHE A 8 0.18 38.42 44.13
C PHE A 8 1.01 37.12 44.15
N ILE A 9 1.56 36.74 45.31
CA ILE A 9 2.28 35.46 45.46
C ILE A 9 1.33 34.28 45.26
N PHE A 10 0.13 34.32 45.83
CA PHE A 10 -0.86 33.25 45.69
C PHE A 10 -1.32 33.07 44.22
N VAL A 11 -1.53 34.18 43.50
CA VAL A 11 -1.85 34.18 42.06
C VAL A 11 -0.69 33.61 41.22
N ALA A 12 0.56 33.99 41.54
CA ALA A 12 1.73 33.46 40.85
C ALA A 12 1.96 31.96 41.09
N VAL A 13 1.65 31.47 42.30
CA VAL A 13 1.71 30.05 42.65
C VAL A 13 0.58 29.26 41.97
N ALA A 14 -0.64 29.81 41.91
CA ALA A 14 -1.76 29.19 41.20
C ALA A 14 -1.60 29.18 39.67
N ALA A 15 -0.82 30.10 39.10
CA ALA A 15 -0.47 30.10 37.68
C ALA A 15 0.50 28.96 37.28
N ARG A 16 1.06 28.24 38.26
CA ARG A 16 1.88 27.03 38.07
C ARG A 16 1.05 25.76 38.30
N VAL A 17 -0.19 25.73 37.83
CA VAL A 17 -0.87 24.45 37.65
C VAL A 17 -0.29 23.84 36.38
N ASP A 18 0.60 22.87 36.57
CA ASP A 18 1.22 22.11 35.50
C ASP A 18 0.19 21.68 34.47
N ALA A 19 0.42 22.05 33.20
CA ALA A 19 -0.25 21.44 32.07
C ALA A 19 0.15 19.96 32.03
N LYS A 20 -0.51 19.14 32.85
CA LYS A 20 -0.38 17.69 32.80
C LYS A 20 -0.89 17.24 31.44
N LYS A 21 0.01 17.06 30.48
CA LYS A 21 -0.24 16.25 29.28
C LYS A 21 -0.72 14.89 29.78
N ARG A 22 -2.02 14.66 29.69
CA ARG A 22 -2.60 13.36 29.98
C ARG A 22 -2.21 12.45 28.84
N CYS A 23 -1.30 11.51 29.09
CA CYS A 23 -1.07 10.39 28.19
C CYS A 23 -2.30 9.48 28.31
N TYR A 24 -3.15 9.49 27.29
CA TYR A 24 -4.19 8.46 27.16
C TYR A 24 -3.55 7.24 26.50
N PRO A 25 -3.84 6.02 26.96
CA PRO A 25 -3.43 4.83 26.25
C PRO A 25 -3.99 4.89 24.83
N LEU A 26 -3.14 4.58 23.84
CA LEU A 26 -3.55 4.53 22.44
C LEU A 26 -4.69 3.52 22.27
N PRO A 27 -5.66 3.77 21.37
CA PRO A 27 -6.69 2.79 21.03
C PRO A 27 -6.06 1.45 20.67
N ALA A 28 -6.57 0.37 21.27
CA ALA A 28 -6.17 -0.97 20.86
C ALA A 28 -6.72 -1.25 19.46
N CYS A 29 -5.83 -1.62 18.53
CA CYS A 29 -6.21 -2.01 17.18
C CYS A 29 -6.49 -3.50 17.08
N GLY A 30 -7.21 -3.89 16.02
CA GLY A 30 -7.56 -5.28 15.75
C GLY A 30 -6.36 -6.11 15.28
N GLN A 31 -6.64 -7.34 14.88
CA GLN A 31 -5.63 -8.23 14.31
C GLN A 31 -5.10 -7.68 12.98
N ASN A 32 -3.77 -7.62 12.84
CA ASN A 32 -3.06 -7.08 11.66
C ASN A 32 -3.33 -5.59 11.41
N GLU A 33 -3.62 -4.84 12.47
CA GLU A 33 -3.80 -3.39 12.43
C GLU A 33 -2.79 -2.69 13.35
N VAL A 34 -2.30 -1.54 12.90
CA VAL A 34 -1.43 -0.66 13.68
C VAL A 34 -2.08 0.70 13.86
N TYR A 35 -1.92 1.30 15.04
CA TYR A 35 -2.38 2.65 15.27
C TYR A 35 -1.48 3.63 14.52
N SER A 36 -2.10 4.56 13.78
CA SER A 36 -1.40 5.67 13.15
C SER A 36 -2.03 7.00 13.57
N ASP A 37 -1.18 7.99 13.87
CA ASP A 37 -1.60 9.37 14.09
C ASP A 37 -2.13 10.03 12.79
N CYS A 38 -1.80 9.45 11.63
CA CYS A 38 -2.19 9.94 10.33
C CYS A 38 -2.25 8.81 9.30
N GLY A 39 -3.38 8.63 8.62
CA GLY A 39 -3.53 7.62 7.55
C GLY A 39 -4.76 6.72 7.69
N ALA A 40 -5.58 6.94 8.72
CA ALA A 40 -6.91 6.34 8.83
C ALA A 40 -7.95 7.06 7.94
N ASN A 41 -7.57 7.36 6.69
CA ASN A 41 -8.37 8.12 5.73
C ASN A 41 -8.78 7.23 4.53
N SER A 42 -9.28 7.85 3.45
CA SER A 42 -9.79 7.16 2.26
C SER A 42 -8.72 6.45 1.41
N CYS A 43 -7.46 6.49 1.81
CA CYS A 43 -6.31 5.89 1.11
C CYS A 43 -5.88 4.55 1.70
N GLN A 44 -6.65 4.00 2.63
CA GLN A 44 -6.44 2.61 3.00
C GLN A 44 -6.84 1.73 1.83
N LEU A 45 -5.92 0.86 1.42
CA LEU A 45 -6.19 -0.15 0.42
C LEU A 45 -7.22 -1.15 0.95
N THR A 46 -8.13 -1.57 0.08
CA THR A 46 -9.11 -2.61 0.36
C THR A 46 -8.94 -3.77 -0.61
N CYS A 47 -9.60 -4.89 -0.35
CA CYS A 47 -9.61 -5.99 -1.32
C CYS A 47 -10.20 -5.56 -2.68
N GLU A 48 -11.18 -4.66 -2.68
CA GLU A 48 -11.82 -4.10 -3.88
C GLU A 48 -10.97 -3.01 -4.55
N LYS A 49 -10.09 -2.37 -3.78
CA LYS A 49 -9.22 -1.29 -4.25
C LYS A 49 -7.81 -1.45 -3.70
N GLN A 50 -7.02 -2.24 -4.44
CA GLN A 50 -5.63 -2.55 -4.10
C GLN A 50 -4.63 -1.51 -4.62
N ASN A 51 -5.12 -0.42 -5.23
CA ASN A 51 -4.32 0.73 -5.60
C ASN A 51 -4.80 2.03 -4.95
N ASN A 52 -3.85 2.85 -4.53
CA ASN A 52 -4.13 4.23 -4.16
C ASN A 52 -4.03 5.07 -5.43
N GLY A 53 -5.11 5.13 -6.21
CA GLY A 53 -5.21 6.16 -7.24
C GLY A 53 -5.00 7.57 -6.65
N ASN A 54 -4.86 8.59 -7.50
CA ASN A 54 -4.48 9.96 -7.10
C ASN A 54 -5.49 10.70 -6.18
N PHE A 55 -6.61 10.09 -5.79
CA PHE A 55 -7.70 10.72 -5.06
C PHE A 55 -7.69 10.29 -3.60
N CYS A 56 -6.78 10.91 -2.86
CA CYS A 56 -6.67 10.84 -1.42
C CYS A 56 -7.11 12.18 -0.83
N THR A 57 -7.96 12.17 0.20
CA THR A 57 -8.16 13.41 0.97
C THR A 57 -6.86 13.72 1.71
N ALA A 58 -6.42 14.97 1.68
CA ALA A 58 -5.28 15.43 2.48
C ALA A 58 -5.60 15.47 4.00
N GLU A 59 -6.72 14.88 4.40
CA GLU A 59 -7.16 14.80 5.78
C GLU A 59 -6.25 13.84 6.55
N CYS A 60 -5.66 14.38 7.61
CA CYS A 60 -4.89 13.61 8.56
C CYS A 60 -5.81 13.07 9.65
N LYS A 61 -6.33 11.86 9.43
CA LYS A 61 -7.18 11.16 10.38
C LYS A 61 -6.37 10.11 11.13
N ALA A 62 -6.35 10.22 12.46
CA ALA A 62 -5.76 9.24 13.35
C ALA A 62 -6.69 8.02 13.52
N GLY A 63 -6.10 6.83 13.65
CA GLY A 63 -6.85 5.59 13.83
C GLY A 63 -6.07 4.35 13.45
N CYS A 64 -6.74 3.20 13.51
CA CYS A 64 -6.14 1.92 13.13
C CYS A 64 -6.10 1.77 11.60
N ILE A 65 -4.92 1.40 11.10
CA ILE A 65 -4.66 1.13 9.68
C ILE A 65 -4.17 -0.30 9.54
N CYS A 66 -4.41 -0.95 8.39
CA CYS A 66 -3.84 -2.27 8.15
C CYS A 66 -2.32 -2.21 8.12
N GLU A 67 -1.67 -3.25 8.64
CA GLU A 67 -0.22 -3.42 8.54
C GLU A 67 0.25 -3.49 7.08
N ASN A 68 1.56 -3.35 6.84
CA ASN A 68 2.14 -3.48 5.51
C ASN A 68 1.78 -4.84 4.87
N ASN A 69 1.37 -4.81 3.60
CA ASN A 69 0.85 -5.96 2.84
C ASN A 69 -0.50 -6.52 3.31
N TYR A 70 -1.18 -5.83 4.23
CA TYR A 70 -2.56 -6.11 4.58
C TYR A 70 -3.48 -5.04 4.00
N VAL A 71 -4.67 -5.47 3.61
CA VAL A 71 -5.74 -4.61 3.10
C VAL A 71 -7.04 -4.95 3.80
N ARG A 72 -7.95 -3.99 3.86
CA ARG A 72 -9.23 -4.20 4.54
C ARG A 72 -10.19 -4.97 3.62
N ASP A 73 -10.78 -6.06 4.12
CA ASP A 73 -11.81 -6.81 3.42
C ASP A 73 -13.20 -6.18 3.61
N SER A 74 -14.22 -6.76 2.96
CA SER A 74 -15.61 -6.33 3.06
C SER A 74 -16.24 -6.49 4.45
N ASN A 75 -15.64 -7.30 5.33
CA ASN A 75 -16.06 -7.43 6.73
C ASN A 75 -15.33 -6.42 7.65
N GLY A 76 -14.47 -5.57 7.09
CA GLY A 76 -13.68 -4.62 7.85
C GLY A 76 -12.45 -5.24 8.51
N LYS A 77 -12.02 -6.45 8.15
CA LYS A 77 -10.82 -7.09 8.71
C LYS A 77 -9.60 -6.84 7.82
N CYS A 78 -8.43 -6.61 8.42
CA CYS A 78 -7.17 -6.58 7.68
C CYS A 78 -6.69 -8.00 7.34
N VAL A 79 -6.63 -8.30 6.04
CA VAL A 79 -6.21 -9.58 5.48
C VAL A 79 -5.03 -9.39 4.53
N LEU A 80 -4.22 -10.43 4.34
CA LEU A 80 -3.14 -10.39 3.35
C LEU A 80 -3.70 -10.17 1.95
N VAL A 81 -3.06 -9.33 1.14
CA VAL A 81 -3.55 -8.99 -0.22
C VAL A 81 -3.80 -10.24 -1.08
N LYS A 82 -2.93 -11.25 -0.95
CA LYS A 82 -3.06 -12.55 -1.65
C LYS A 82 -4.29 -13.38 -1.26
N ASN A 83 -4.93 -13.06 -0.14
CA ASN A 83 -6.16 -13.71 0.32
C ASN A 83 -7.42 -12.96 -0.16
N CYS A 84 -7.27 -11.84 -0.85
CA CYS A 84 -8.40 -11.17 -1.47
C CYS A 84 -8.89 -11.94 -2.70
N PRO A 85 -10.20 -11.83 -3.03
CA PRO A 85 -10.71 -12.29 -4.31
C PRO A 85 -9.96 -11.63 -5.48
N PRO A 86 -9.73 -12.33 -6.60
CA PRO A 86 -9.15 -11.74 -7.79
C PRO A 86 -10.02 -10.59 -8.32
N LEU A 87 -9.39 -9.46 -8.64
CA LEU A 87 -10.07 -8.30 -9.23
C LEU A 87 -10.30 -8.41 -10.73
N LEU A 88 -9.67 -9.39 -11.36
CA LEU A 88 -9.69 -9.61 -12.81
C LEU A 88 -9.52 -11.10 -13.12
N THR A 89 -10.11 -11.52 -14.23
CA THR A 89 -9.99 -12.88 -14.77
C THR A 89 -8.82 -12.91 -15.73
N CYS A 90 -7.91 -13.87 -15.55
CA CYS A 90 -6.76 -14.05 -16.43
C CYS A 90 -7.04 -15.00 -17.58
N LEU A 91 -6.31 -14.79 -18.68
CA LEU A 91 -6.37 -15.65 -19.86
C LEU A 91 -5.57 -16.93 -19.64
N GLU A 92 -5.54 -17.79 -20.65
CA GLU A 92 -4.76 -19.02 -20.62
C GLU A 92 -3.26 -18.71 -20.45
N ASN A 93 -2.58 -19.54 -19.66
CA ASN A 93 -1.15 -19.40 -19.31
C ASN A 93 -0.80 -18.10 -18.57
N GLU A 94 -1.80 -17.48 -17.95
CA GLU A 94 -1.65 -16.35 -17.05
C GLU A 94 -2.11 -16.69 -15.63
N TYR A 95 -1.52 -16.04 -14.64
CA TYR A 95 -1.98 -16.10 -13.26
C TYR A 95 -2.23 -14.69 -12.71
N TYR A 96 -3.21 -14.59 -11.82
CA TYR A 96 -3.52 -13.32 -11.16
C TYR A 96 -2.45 -12.98 -10.12
N HIS A 97 -1.85 -11.81 -10.26
CA HIS A 97 -0.94 -11.25 -9.27
C HIS A 97 -1.59 -10.00 -8.63
N PRO A 98 -1.96 -10.03 -7.34
CA PRO A 98 -2.70 -8.94 -6.70
C PRO A 98 -1.87 -7.65 -6.55
N CYS A 99 -0.55 -7.77 -6.54
CA CYS A 99 0.36 -6.66 -6.35
C CYS A 99 1.60 -6.84 -7.21
N SER A 100 1.48 -6.64 -8.52
CA SER A 100 2.66 -6.63 -9.40
C SER A 100 3.24 -5.22 -9.42
N THR A 101 4.55 -5.11 -9.24
CA THR A 101 5.28 -3.92 -9.67
C THR A 101 5.23 -3.86 -11.20
N TYR A 102 5.40 -2.68 -11.79
CA TYR A 102 5.53 -2.52 -13.25
C TYR A 102 6.84 -3.11 -13.82
N CYS A 103 7.48 -4.07 -13.15
CA CYS A 103 8.60 -4.79 -13.73
C CYS A 103 8.14 -5.35 -15.07
N GLU A 104 8.79 -4.94 -16.16
CA GLU A 104 8.49 -5.46 -17.48
C GLU A 104 8.62 -6.98 -17.47
N GLU A 105 7.51 -7.68 -17.68
CA GLU A 105 7.54 -9.13 -17.87
C GLU A 105 8.38 -9.44 -19.11
N PRO A 106 9.17 -10.53 -19.11
CA PRO A 106 9.92 -10.92 -20.29
C PRO A 106 8.97 -11.10 -21.48
N THR A 107 9.30 -10.44 -22.57
CA THR A 107 8.61 -10.57 -23.87
C THR A 107 9.51 -11.31 -24.84
N CYS A 108 8.98 -11.70 -26.01
CA CYS A 108 9.84 -12.22 -27.07
C CYS A 108 10.88 -11.19 -27.57
N GLY A 109 10.62 -9.88 -27.43
CA GLY A 109 11.50 -8.80 -27.90
C GLY A 109 12.50 -8.27 -26.87
N ASN A 110 12.22 -8.45 -25.57
CA ASN A 110 13.11 -8.10 -24.48
C ASN A 110 12.96 -9.11 -23.34
N ARG A 111 13.98 -9.95 -23.15
CA ARG A 111 14.02 -10.95 -22.07
C ARG A 111 14.57 -10.39 -20.76
N ASN A 112 15.15 -9.20 -20.79
CA ASN A 112 15.89 -8.60 -19.68
C ASN A 112 15.09 -7.46 -19.04
N GLY A 113 13.75 -7.58 -18.95
CA GLY A 113 12.88 -6.51 -18.43
C GLY A 113 13.41 -5.96 -17.11
N THR A 114 13.85 -4.69 -17.11
CA THR A 114 14.56 -4.10 -15.95
C THR A 114 14.16 -2.65 -15.71
N ILE A 115 12.85 -2.36 -15.77
CA ILE A 115 12.32 -1.14 -15.16
C ILE A 115 11.19 -1.57 -14.24
N CYS A 116 11.40 -1.43 -12.93
CA CYS A 116 10.42 -1.77 -11.91
C CYS A 116 9.85 -0.48 -11.32
N GLY A 117 8.55 -0.28 -11.49
CA GLY A 117 7.83 0.74 -10.73
C GLY A 117 7.61 0.27 -9.28
N VAL A 118 7.58 1.21 -8.33
CA VAL A 118 7.23 0.93 -6.93
C VAL A 118 5.73 0.81 -6.69
N GLU A 119 4.94 1.11 -7.72
CA GLU A 119 3.49 1.10 -7.60
C GLU A 119 2.94 -0.31 -7.74
N CYS A 120 2.17 -0.71 -6.73
CA CYS A 120 1.53 -2.00 -6.60
C CYS A 120 0.20 -1.96 -7.37
N GLN A 121 0.09 -2.75 -8.44
CA GLN A 121 -1.14 -2.82 -9.24
C GLN A 121 -1.53 -4.29 -9.49
N PRO A 122 -2.82 -4.64 -9.39
CA PRO A 122 -3.32 -5.94 -9.79
C PRO A 122 -3.11 -6.17 -11.30
N LYS A 123 -2.58 -7.33 -11.69
CA LYS A 123 -2.36 -7.68 -13.10
C LYS A 123 -2.38 -9.19 -13.32
N CYS A 124 -2.67 -9.62 -14.55
CA CYS A 124 -2.31 -10.95 -15.03
C CYS A 124 -0.86 -11.00 -15.45
N LEU A 125 -0.13 -11.99 -14.94
CA LEU A 125 1.26 -12.25 -15.33
C LEU A 125 1.35 -13.58 -16.06
N CYS A 126 2.28 -13.69 -17.03
CA CYS A 126 2.55 -14.96 -17.68
C CYS A 126 3.10 -15.96 -16.66
N MET A 127 2.60 -17.20 -16.68
CA MET A 127 3.14 -18.28 -15.85
C MET A 127 4.62 -18.55 -16.19
N GLU A 128 5.32 -19.21 -15.28
CA GLU A 128 6.71 -19.61 -15.50
C GLU A 128 6.87 -20.43 -16.79
N GLY A 129 7.88 -20.10 -17.59
CA GLY A 129 8.11 -20.71 -18.91
C GLY A 129 7.34 -20.07 -20.07
N PHE A 130 6.44 -19.12 -19.79
CA PHE A 130 5.71 -18.35 -20.80
C PHE A 130 6.19 -16.90 -20.86
N VAL A 131 6.06 -16.28 -22.03
CA VAL A 131 6.39 -14.87 -22.27
C VAL A 131 5.28 -14.20 -23.07
N ARG A 132 5.10 -12.90 -22.84
CA ARG A 132 4.03 -12.14 -23.50
C ARG A 132 4.42 -11.85 -24.95
N SER A 133 3.57 -12.29 -25.88
CA SER A 133 3.73 -12.05 -27.32
C SER A 133 3.24 -10.65 -27.73
N VAL A 134 3.48 -10.27 -28.98
CA VAL A 134 2.98 -9.00 -29.57
C VAL A 134 1.46 -8.92 -29.63
N ASN A 135 0.77 -10.07 -29.65
CA ASN A 135 -0.69 -10.16 -29.60
C ASN A 135 -1.22 -10.22 -28.16
N THR A 136 -0.40 -9.81 -27.19
CA THR A 136 -0.70 -9.76 -25.75
C THR A 136 -1.03 -11.08 -25.08
N VAL A 137 -0.95 -12.22 -25.76
CA VAL A 137 -1.13 -13.57 -25.19
C VAL A 137 0.19 -14.15 -24.71
N CYS A 138 0.14 -14.93 -23.63
CA CYS A 138 1.29 -15.66 -23.10
C CYS A 138 1.51 -16.96 -23.88
N ILE A 139 2.66 -17.07 -24.54
CA ILE A 139 3.07 -18.25 -25.31
C ILE A 139 4.32 -18.87 -24.70
N ASN A 140 4.59 -20.13 -25.00
CA ASN A 140 5.80 -20.79 -24.53
C ASN A 140 7.04 -20.03 -25.03
N ALA A 141 8.00 -19.75 -24.14
CA ALA A 141 9.20 -18.98 -24.48
C ALA A 141 10.02 -19.58 -25.64
N THR A 142 9.95 -20.90 -25.84
CA THR A 142 10.61 -21.59 -26.96
C THR A 142 9.98 -21.27 -28.31
N MET A 143 8.73 -20.83 -28.33
CA MET A 143 8.01 -20.43 -29.55
C MET A 143 8.37 -19.01 -30.01
N CYS A 144 9.19 -18.28 -29.24
CA CYS A 144 9.77 -17.04 -29.75
C CYS A 144 10.76 -17.38 -30.86
N ASN A 145 10.28 -17.39 -32.10
CA ASN A 145 11.12 -17.53 -33.29
C ASN A 145 12.09 -16.35 -33.33
N GLY A 146 13.38 -16.64 -33.17
CA GLY A 146 14.44 -15.64 -33.26
C GLY A 146 14.51 -15.04 -34.66
N SER A 147 13.90 -13.88 -34.85
CA SER A 147 14.23 -12.97 -35.95
C SER A 147 14.42 -11.56 -35.41
N PHE A 148 15.36 -11.41 -34.47
CA PHE A 148 16.03 -10.14 -34.24
C PHE A 148 17.53 -10.43 -34.24
N SER A 149 18.12 -10.23 -35.40
CA SER A 149 19.55 -10.08 -35.60
C SER A 149 20.09 -9.08 -34.57
N TRP A 150 20.99 -9.54 -33.73
CA TRP A 150 21.86 -8.68 -32.94
C TRP A 150 22.66 -7.80 -33.90
N SER A 151 22.24 -6.55 -34.08
CA SER A 151 23.12 -5.50 -34.58
C SER A 151 23.85 -4.94 -33.36
N TYR A 152 25.01 -5.52 -33.04
CA TYR A 152 26.02 -4.78 -32.29
C TYR A 152 26.58 -3.71 -33.24
N ASN A 153 26.33 -2.45 -32.94
CA ASN A 153 27.28 -1.36 -33.20
C ASN A 153 27.70 -0.83 -31.84
#